data_AF-A0A8E2E138-F1
#
_entry.id   AF-A0A8E2E138-F1
#
_cell.length_a   1.000
_cell.length_b   1.000
_cell.length_c   1.000
_cell.angle_alpha   90.00
_cell.angle_beta   90.00
_cell.angle_gamma   90.00
#
_symmetry.space_group_name_H-M   'P 1'
#
loop_
_entity.id
_entity.type
_entity.pdbx_description
1 polymer ?
#
loop_
_entity_poly.entity_id
_entity_poly.type
_entity_poly.pdbx_seq_one_letter_code
_entity_poly.pdbx_strand_id
1 'polypeptide(L)' 'IATNLSNALRRIRLLDEKRYVWSDAFFINQHNGEEKAIQVCHMLAIYQKASRVIVWVGE' A
#
# COMPACT_ATOMS: atom_id res chain seq x y z
N ILE A 1 0.26 -8.92 -10.51
CA ILE A 1 0.42 -7.95 -9.40
C ILE A 1 -0.70 -6.90 -9.41
N ALA A 2 -0.95 -6.20 -10.53
CA ALA A 2 -1.96 -5.14 -10.63
C ALA A 2 -3.39 -5.57 -10.22
N THR A 3 -3.81 -6.80 -10.54
CA THR A 3 -5.16 -7.30 -10.19
C THR A 3 -5.41 -7.34 -8.69
N ASN A 4 -4.39 -7.73 -7.90
CA ASN A 4 -4.53 -7.88 -6.46
C ASN A 4 -4.75 -6.52 -5.78
N LEU A 5 -3.93 -5.52 -6.15
CA LEU A 5 -4.08 -4.15 -5.66
C LEU A 5 -5.40 -3.52 -6.13
N SER A 6 -5.80 -3.75 -7.38
CA SER A 6 -7.07 -3.24 -7.90
C SER A 6 -8.26 -3.76 -7.10
N ASN A 7 -8.28 -5.04 -6.76
CA ASN A 7 -9.34 -5.64 -5.94
C ASN A 7 -9.33 -5.10 -4.51
N ALA A 8 -8.16 -4.97 -3.89
CA ALA A 8 -8.00 -4.36 -2.58
C ALA A 8 -8.55 -2.92 -2.56
N LEU A 9 -8.15 -2.10 -3.53
CA LEU A 9 -8.59 -0.70 -3.65
C LEU A 9 -10.11 -0.59 -3.83
N ARG A 10 -10.74 -1.47 -4.62
CA ARG A 10 -12.21 -1.50 -4.75
C ARG A 10 -12.90 -1.83 -3.43
N ARG A 11 -12.37 -2.75 -2.61
CA ARG A 11 -12.96 -3.11 -1.31
C ARG A 11 -12.83 -2.01 -0.26
N ILE A 12 -11.75 -1.24 -0.28
CA ILE A 12 -11.51 -0.19 0.72
C ILE A 12 -12.05 1.18 0.30
N ARG A 13 -12.58 1.29 -0.93
CA ARG A 13 -13.17 2.51 -1.47
C ARG A 13 -14.40 2.91 -0.66
N LEU A 14 -14.52 4.19 -0.34
CA LEU A 14 -15.77 4.77 0.17
C LEU A 14 -16.62 5.25 -0.99
N LEU A 15 -17.95 5.21 -0.80
CA LEU A 15 -18.90 5.64 -1.83
C LEU A 15 -18.83 7.15 -2.06
N ASP A 16 -18.74 7.93 -0.98
CA ASP A 16 -18.99 9.37 -1.03
C ASP A 16 -17.73 10.22 -0.75
N GLU A 17 -16.60 9.58 -0.41
CA GLU A 17 -15.40 10.28 0.03
C GLU A 17 -14.12 9.79 -0.67
N LYS A 18 -13.26 10.74 -0.99
CA LYS A 18 -11.89 10.45 -1.45
C LYS A 18 -11.04 9.99 -0.26
N ARG A 19 -10.19 9.00 -0.49
CA ARG A 19 -9.17 8.57 0.48
C ARG A 19 -7.78 8.69 -0.10
N TYR A 20 -6.85 9.12 0.74
CA TYR A 20 -5.43 8.97 0.48
C TYR A 20 -5.00 7.58 0.93
N VAL A 21 -4.43 6.82 0.01
CA VAL A 21 -3.99 5.45 0.28
C VAL A 21 -2.54 5.33 -0.15
N TRP A 22 -1.72 4.79 0.75
CA TRP A 22 -0.39 4.31 0.43
C TRP A 22 -0.42 2.80 0.28
N SER A 23 0.35 2.27 -0.67
CA SER A 23 0.44 0.83 -0.94
C SER A 23 1.86 0.45 -1.33
N ASP A 24 2.44 -0.53 -0.63
CA ASP A 24 3.77 -1.06 -0.91
C ASP A 24 3.88 -1.66 -2.32
N ALA A 25 2.78 -2.22 -2.84
CA ALA A 25 2.75 -2.81 -4.17
C ALA A 25 2.86 -1.79 -5.32
N PHE A 26 2.58 -0.51 -5.06
CA PHE A 26 2.67 0.55 -6.07
C PHE A 26 3.85 1.50 -5.83
N PHE A 27 4.10 1.86 -4.56
CA PHE A 27 5.10 2.86 -4.21
C PHE A 27 6.51 2.29 -4.02
N ILE A 28 6.66 0.97 -3.92
CA ILE A 28 7.97 0.31 -3.81
C ILE A 28 8.27 -0.41 -5.11
N ASN A 29 9.45 -0.15 -5.68
CA ASN A 29 9.90 -0.88 -6.85
C ASN A 29 10.34 -2.29 -6.45
N GLN A 30 9.44 -3.25 -6.63
CA GLN A 30 9.67 -4.65 -6.26
C GLN A 30 10.83 -5.31 -7.04
N HIS A 31 11.31 -4.72 -8.14
CA HIS A 31 12.42 -5.23 -8.94
C HIS A 31 13.77 -4.57 -8.62
N ASN A 32 13.80 -3.52 -7.77
CA ASN A 32 15.04 -2.88 -7.33
C ASN A 32 15.24 -3.14 -5.84
N GLY A 33 16.17 -4.05 -5.51
CA GLY A 33 16.44 -4.45 -4.13
C GLY A 33 16.97 -3.31 -3.24
N GLU A 34 17.77 -2.39 -3.78
CA GLU A 34 18.32 -1.27 -3.02
C GLU A 34 17.25 -0.25 -2.67
N GLU A 35 16.45 0.16 -3.66
CA GLU A 35 15.32 1.07 -3.45
C GLU A 35 14.30 0.45 -2.49
N LYS A 36 13.98 -0.82 -2.68
CA LYS A 36 13.09 -1.56 -1.80
C LYS A 36 13.58 -1.57 -0.35
N ALA A 37 14.86 -1.83 -0.12
CA ALA A 37 15.42 -1.81 1.24
C ALA A 37 15.24 -0.44 1.91
N ILE A 38 15.49 0.65 1.17
CA ILE A 38 15.29 2.02 1.65
C ILE A 38 13.81 2.28 1.98
N GLN A 39 12.89 1.93 1.08
CA GLN A 39 11.45 2.11 1.33
C GLN A 39 10.96 1.30 2.53
N VAL A 40 11.43 0.05 2.67
CA VAL A 40 11.07 -0.82 3.80
C VAL A 40 11.51 -0.20 5.13
N CYS A 41 12.68 0.44 5.20
CA CYS A 41 13.11 1.19 6.38
C CYS A 41 12.14 2.34 6.73
N HIS A 42 11.49 2.96 5.74
CA HIS A 42 10.51 4.04 5.96
C HIS A 42 9.10 3.55 6.31
N MET A 43 8.79 2.26 6.08
CA MET A 43 7.43 1.72 6.31
C MET A 43 6.95 1.91 7.74
N LEU A 44 7.85 1.81 8.73
CA LEU A 44 7.49 2.04 10.14
C LEU A 44 6.90 3.44 10.35
N ALA A 45 7.55 4.46 9.81
CA ALA A 45 7.08 5.84 9.93
C ALA A 45 5.78 6.08 9.16
N ILE A 46 5.59 5.41 8.01
CA ILE A 46 4.35 5.47 7.23
C ILE A 46 3.19 4.84 8.02
N TYR A 47 3.41 3.66 8.59
CA TYR A 47 2.40 2.96 9.40
C TYR A 47 2.04 3.73 10.66
N GLN A 48 3.01 4.36 11.33
CA GLN A 48 2.74 5.22 12.48
C GLN A 48 1.91 6.47 12.14
N LYS A 49 2.02 6.98 10.91
CA LYS A 49 1.26 8.14 10.44
C LYS A 49 -0.09 7.78 9.81
N ALA A 50 -0.31 6.51 9.50
CA ALA A 50 -1.54 6.06 8.88
C ALA A 50 -2.69 6.05 9.90
N SER A 51 -3.84 6.58 9.52
CA SER A 51 -5.06 6.50 10.35
C SER A 51 -5.57 5.06 10.47
N ARG A 52 -5.31 4.21 9.47
CA ARG A 52 -5.64 2.79 9.47
C ARG A 52 -4.66 2.03 8.58
N VAL A 53 -4.17 0.90 9.06
CA VAL A 53 -3.36 -0.05 8.27
C VAL A 53 -4.24 -1.23 7.88
N ILE A 54 -4.16 -1.65 6.62
CA ILE A 54 -4.92 -2.78 6.07
C ILE A 54 -3.91 -3.75 5.46
N VAL A 55 -3.90 -4.99 5.93
CA VAL A 55 -3.10 -6.06 5.33
C VAL A 55 -3.98 -6.81 4.36
N TRP A 56 -3.49 -6.98 3.12
CA TRP A 56 -4.21 -7.64 2.06
C TRP A 56 -3.41 -8.82 1.52
N VAL A 57 -3.92 -10.03 1.77
CA VAL A 57 -3.24 -11.28 1.41
C VAL A 57 -3.68 -11.85 0.05
N GLY A 58 -4.65 -11.22 -0.61
CA GLY A 58 -5.23 -11.71 -1.86
C GLY A 58 -6.63 -12.29 -1.68
N GLU A 59 -7.08 -12.98 -2.73
CA GLU A 59 -8.17 -13.95 -2.72
C GLU A 59 -7.60 -15.35 -2.93
#